data_AF-A0A376ZUL4-F1
#
_entry.id   AF-A0A376ZUL4-F1
#
_cell.length_a   1.000
_cell.length_b   1.000
_cell.length_c   1.000
_cell.angle_alpha   90.00
_cell.angle_beta   90.00
_cell.angle_gamma   90.00
#
_symmetry.space_group_name_H-M   'P 1'
#
loop_
_entity.id
_entity.type
_entity.pdbx_description
1 polymer ?
#
loop_
_entity_poly.entity_id
_entity_poly.type
_entity_poly.pdbx_seq_one_letter_code
_entity_poly.pdbx_strand_id
1 'polypeptide(L)'
;MNQFKTTDQYLRDQDKQVNIAIGASVDQINNYAKQIASLNDQISRLTGVGAGASPNNLLDQRDQLVSELNQIVGVEVSVQDGGTYNITMANGYSLVQGSTARQLAAVPSSADPSRTTVAYVDGTAGNIEIPEKLLNTGSLGGILTFRSQDLDQTRNTLGQLALAFAEAFNSQHKAGFDANGDAGEDFFTIGKPAVLQNTKNKGDVAIGATVTDASVVLATDYKISFDNNQWQVTRLASNTTFTATPDANGKVAFDGLELTFTGTPAVNDSFTLKPVSDAIVNMDVLITDEAKIAMASEEDAGDSDNRNGQALLDLQSNSKTVGGAKSFNDAYASLVSDIGNKTATLKTSSTTQGNVVTQLSNQQQSISGVNLDEEYGNLQRFQQYYLANAQVLQTANAILMR
;
A
#
# COMPACT_ATOMS: atom_id res chain seq x y z
N MET A 1 19.69 -6.63 19.64
CA MET A 1 18.51 -5.79 19.93
C MET A 1 18.53 -4.43 19.24
N ASN A 2 19.61 -3.64 19.34
CA ASN A 2 19.73 -2.38 18.58
C ASN A 2 19.51 -2.57 17.07
N GLN A 3 19.98 -3.68 16.49
CA GLN A 3 19.76 -3.96 15.07
C GLN A 3 18.28 -4.20 14.71
N PHE A 4 17.52 -4.93 15.55
CA PHE A 4 16.07 -5.12 15.31
C PHE A 4 15.36 -3.76 15.29
N LYS A 5 15.59 -2.93 16.32
CA LYS A 5 14.98 -1.60 16.41
C LYS A 5 15.38 -0.68 15.25
N THR A 6 16.66 -0.66 14.86
CA THR A 6 17.12 0.14 13.73
C THR A 6 16.45 -0.26 12.42
N THR A 7 16.36 -1.57 12.15
CA THR A 7 15.71 -2.08 10.93
C THR A 7 14.20 -1.81 10.96
N ASP A 8 13.50 -2.09 12.07
CA ASP A 8 12.07 -1.81 12.21
C ASP A 8 11.76 -0.31 12.09
N GLN A 9 12.59 0.55 12.68
CA GLN A 9 12.43 2.00 12.58
C GLN A 9 12.55 2.48 11.12
N TYR A 10 13.52 1.94 10.37
CA TYR A 10 13.64 2.23 8.93
C TYR A 10 12.37 1.84 8.15
N LEU A 11 11.80 0.67 8.42
CA LEU A 11 10.56 0.20 7.78
C LEU A 11 9.34 1.06 8.19
N ARG A 12 9.28 1.50 9.45
CA ARG A 12 8.23 2.43 9.92
C ARG A 12 8.34 3.80 9.27
N ASP A 13 9.56 4.28 9.04
CA ASP A 13 9.76 5.54 8.34
C ASP A 13 9.42 5.42 6.84
N GLN A 14 9.64 4.26 6.22
CA GLN A 14 9.10 3.96 4.89
C GLN A 14 7.57 3.97 4.87
N ASP A 15 6.90 3.41 5.88
CA ASP A 15 5.42 3.43 5.99
C ASP A 15 4.88 4.87 6.10
N LYS A 16 5.55 5.73 6.89
CA LYS A 16 5.23 7.16 6.95
C LYS A 16 5.42 7.84 5.59
N GLN A 17 6.50 7.54 4.87
CA GLN A 17 6.72 8.10 3.53
C GLN A 17 5.65 7.64 2.54
N VAL A 18 5.18 6.39 2.64
CA VAL A 18 4.04 5.91 1.86
C VAL A 18 2.78 6.72 2.16
N ASN A 19 2.46 6.95 3.44
CA ASN A 19 1.29 7.77 3.81
C ASN A 19 1.36 9.19 3.24
N ILE A 20 2.55 9.81 3.26
CA ILE A 20 2.79 11.13 2.65
C ILE A 20 2.62 11.05 1.12
N ALA A 21 3.18 10.03 0.47
CA ALA A 21 3.11 9.87 -0.97
C ALA A 21 1.67 9.66 -1.47
N ILE A 22 0.84 8.92 -0.72
CA ILE A 22 -0.60 8.77 -1.02
C ILE A 22 -1.30 10.13 -0.97
N GLY A 23 -1.04 10.94 0.06
CA GLY A 23 -1.58 12.31 0.17
C GLY A 23 -1.19 13.18 -1.03
N ALA A 24 0.10 13.20 -1.37
CA ALA A 24 0.60 13.94 -2.51
C ALA A 24 -0.01 13.47 -3.85
N SER A 25 -0.19 12.15 -4.05
CA SER A 25 -0.86 11.61 -5.23
C SER A 25 -2.31 12.07 -5.32
N VAL A 26 -3.05 12.08 -4.21
CA VAL A 26 -4.43 12.60 -4.18
C VAL A 26 -4.48 14.08 -4.54
N ASP A 27 -3.56 14.90 -4.02
CA ASP A 27 -3.49 16.32 -4.34
C ASP A 27 -3.19 16.56 -5.84
N GLN A 28 -2.26 15.79 -6.42
CA GLN A 28 -1.97 15.85 -7.85
C GLN A 28 -3.17 15.44 -8.71
N ILE A 29 -3.86 14.34 -8.35
CA ILE A 29 -5.08 13.89 -9.03
C ILE A 29 -6.14 14.99 -9.03
N ASN A 30 -6.37 15.60 -7.86
CA ASN A 30 -7.34 16.69 -7.72
C ASN A 30 -6.97 17.93 -8.56
N ASN A 31 -5.68 18.25 -8.65
CA ASN A 31 -5.21 19.35 -9.50
C ASN A 31 -5.41 19.07 -10.98
N TYR A 32 -5.03 17.88 -11.46
CA TYR A 32 -5.26 17.49 -12.85
C TYR A 32 -6.74 17.45 -13.20
N ALA A 33 -7.59 16.88 -12.34
CA ALA A 33 -9.05 16.86 -12.56
C ALA A 33 -9.63 18.28 -12.73
N LYS A 34 -9.21 19.24 -11.87
CA LYS A 34 -9.62 20.65 -11.97
C LYS A 34 -9.16 21.30 -13.27
N GLN A 35 -7.91 21.07 -13.67
CA GLN A 35 -7.36 21.64 -14.91
C GLN A 35 -8.05 21.06 -16.15
N ILE A 36 -8.29 19.75 -16.19
CA ILE A 36 -9.03 19.09 -17.27
C ILE A 36 -10.47 19.63 -17.38
N ALA A 37 -11.17 19.79 -16.26
CA ALA A 37 -12.51 20.38 -16.24
C ALA A 37 -12.53 21.84 -16.74
N SER A 38 -11.53 22.64 -16.37
CA SER A 38 -11.37 24.01 -16.89
C SER A 38 -11.10 24.03 -18.40
N LEU A 39 -10.25 23.13 -18.90
CA LEU A 39 -10.00 22.99 -20.34
C LEU A 39 -11.25 22.53 -21.09
N ASN A 40 -12.03 21.60 -20.53
CA ASN A 40 -13.32 21.20 -21.10
C ASN A 40 -14.27 22.40 -21.25
N ASP A 41 -14.35 23.29 -20.25
CA ASP A 41 -15.18 24.50 -20.34
C ASP A 41 -14.69 25.46 -21.44
N GLN A 42 -13.38 25.69 -21.52
CA GLN A 42 -12.79 26.56 -22.54
C GLN A 42 -12.98 26.02 -23.96
N ILE A 43 -12.74 24.72 -24.16
CA ILE A 43 -12.93 24.04 -25.45
C ILE A 43 -14.41 24.09 -25.84
N SER A 44 -15.32 23.81 -24.91
CA SER A 44 -16.76 23.85 -25.18
C SER A 44 -17.23 25.25 -25.59
N ARG A 45 -16.74 26.30 -24.93
CA ARG A 45 -17.05 27.69 -25.31
C ARG A 45 -16.55 28.01 -26.72
N LEU A 46 -15.30 27.69 -27.04
CA LEU A 46 -14.69 28.03 -28.34
C LEU A 46 -15.30 27.25 -29.51
N THR A 47 -15.70 26.00 -29.27
CA THR A 47 -16.38 25.17 -30.29
C THR A 47 -17.85 25.56 -30.46
N GLY A 48 -18.51 26.02 -29.40
CA GLY A 48 -19.92 26.45 -29.42
C GLY A 48 -20.18 27.79 -30.13
N VAL A 49 -19.21 28.71 -30.21
CA VAL A 49 -19.40 30.03 -30.88
C VAL A 49 -19.27 30.00 -32.41
N GLY A 50 -19.06 28.85 -33.06
CA GLY A 50 -18.96 28.78 -34.52
C GLY A 50 -17.74 29.51 -35.12
N ALA A 51 -16.77 29.89 -34.28
CA ALA A 51 -15.47 30.38 -34.72
C ALA A 51 -14.70 29.18 -35.29
N GLY A 52 -14.60 29.08 -36.62
CA GLY A 52 -14.11 27.92 -37.38
C GLY A 52 -12.64 27.50 -37.17
N ALA A 53 -12.02 27.79 -36.02
CA ALA A 53 -10.71 27.27 -35.63
C ALA A 53 -10.88 26.34 -34.41
N SER A 54 -10.63 25.05 -34.62
CA SER A 54 -10.49 24.08 -33.52
C SER A 54 -9.36 24.55 -32.59
N PRO A 55 -9.57 24.61 -31.26
CA PRO A 55 -8.55 25.06 -30.32
C PRO A 55 -7.52 23.96 -30.07
N ASN A 56 -6.74 23.60 -31.10
CA ASN A 56 -5.84 22.43 -31.09
C ASN A 56 -4.88 22.44 -29.90
N ASN A 57 -4.32 23.60 -29.55
CA ASN A 57 -3.44 23.70 -28.38
C ASN A 57 -4.14 23.31 -27.06
N LEU A 58 -5.41 23.69 -26.87
CA LEU A 58 -6.16 23.31 -25.66
C LEU A 58 -6.52 21.82 -25.66
N LEU A 59 -6.78 21.24 -26.84
CA LEU A 59 -6.99 19.79 -26.99
C LEU A 59 -5.71 19.03 -26.59
N ASP A 60 -4.55 19.46 -27.10
CA ASP A 60 -3.25 18.87 -26.78
C ASP A 60 -2.92 18.99 -25.28
N GLN A 61 -3.16 20.16 -24.69
CA GLN A 61 -2.97 20.36 -23.25
C GLN A 61 -3.88 19.44 -22.41
N ARG A 62 -5.13 19.28 -22.82
CA ARG A 62 -6.08 18.40 -22.13
C ARG A 62 -5.62 16.95 -22.22
N ASP A 63 -5.21 16.50 -23.39
CA ASP A 63 -4.74 15.13 -23.61
C ASP A 63 -3.45 14.85 -22.81
N GLN A 64 -2.53 15.81 -22.73
CA GLN A 64 -1.35 15.69 -21.85
C GLN A 64 -1.75 15.54 -20.38
N LEU A 65 -2.65 16.38 -19.87
CA LEU A 65 -3.08 16.29 -18.47
C LEU A 65 -3.81 14.98 -18.15
N VAL A 66 -4.58 14.46 -19.10
CA VAL A 66 -5.21 13.14 -18.97
C VAL A 66 -4.14 12.04 -18.90
N SER A 67 -3.10 12.12 -19.73
CA SER A 67 -1.97 11.18 -19.71
C SER A 67 -1.23 11.23 -18.35
N GLU A 68 -0.90 12.42 -17.85
CA GLU A 68 -0.26 12.62 -16.55
C GLU A 68 -1.14 12.11 -15.40
N LEU A 69 -2.45 12.36 -15.44
CA LEU A 69 -3.39 11.80 -14.48
C LEU A 69 -3.40 10.26 -14.51
N ASN A 70 -3.41 9.68 -15.71
CA ASN A 70 -3.43 8.23 -15.89
C ASN A 70 -2.13 7.53 -15.40
N GLN A 71 -1.01 8.26 -15.32
CA GLN A 71 0.21 7.76 -14.68
C GLN A 71 0.05 7.61 -13.16
N ILE A 72 -0.76 8.45 -12.52
CA ILE A 72 -0.97 8.42 -11.08
C ILE A 72 -2.05 7.41 -10.70
N VAL A 73 -3.19 7.45 -11.40
CA VAL A 73 -4.33 6.55 -11.16
C VAL A 73 -4.97 6.18 -12.49
N GLY A 74 -5.32 4.91 -12.67
CA GLY A 74 -5.94 4.44 -13.90
C GLY A 74 -7.29 5.09 -14.15
N VAL A 75 -7.43 5.74 -15.31
CA VAL A 75 -8.65 6.43 -15.72
C VAL A 75 -9.06 6.05 -17.14
N GLU A 76 -10.37 6.02 -17.37
CA GLU A 76 -11.00 5.85 -18.66
C GLU A 76 -11.59 7.18 -19.14
N VAL A 77 -11.35 7.50 -20.41
CA VAL A 77 -11.85 8.71 -21.06
C VAL A 77 -13.08 8.34 -21.89
N SER A 78 -14.17 9.07 -21.70
CA SER A 78 -15.33 9.02 -22.61
C SER A 78 -15.66 10.43 -23.11
N VAL A 79 -16.09 10.54 -24.36
CA VAL A 79 -16.39 11.82 -25.01
C VAL A 79 -17.91 11.97 -25.11
N GLN A 80 -18.45 13.09 -24.65
CA GLN A 80 -19.86 13.45 -24.81
C GLN A 80 -20.10 14.25 -26.10
N ASP A 81 -21.37 14.36 -26.49
CA ASP A 81 -21.82 15.26 -27.56
C ASP A 81 -21.29 16.69 -27.30
N GLY A 82 -20.54 17.24 -28.26
CA GLY A 82 -19.85 18.53 -28.11
C GLY A 82 -18.37 18.43 -27.73
N GLY A 83 -17.77 17.22 -27.65
CA GLY A 83 -16.32 17.03 -27.56
C GLY A 83 -15.72 17.20 -26.16
N THR A 84 -16.55 17.27 -25.12
CA THR A 84 -16.11 17.34 -23.72
C THR A 84 -15.78 15.96 -23.17
N TYR A 85 -14.70 15.87 -22.39
CA TYR A 85 -14.27 14.61 -21.78
C TYR A 85 -14.96 14.37 -20.44
N ASN A 86 -15.38 13.12 -20.20
CA ASN A 86 -15.57 12.60 -18.86
C ASN A 86 -14.45 11.63 -18.54
N ILE A 87 -13.91 11.77 -17.34
CA ILE A 87 -12.80 10.96 -16.84
C ILE A 87 -13.32 10.14 -15.66
N THR A 88 -13.26 8.82 -15.79
CA THR A 88 -13.82 7.87 -14.82
C THR A 88 -12.75 6.91 -14.34
N MET A 89 -12.64 6.70 -13.02
CA MET A 89 -11.75 5.69 -12.43
C MET A 89 -12.32 4.29 -12.60
N ALA A 90 -11.48 3.26 -12.46
CA ALA A 90 -11.89 1.86 -12.57
C ALA A 90 -13.02 1.42 -11.61
N ASN A 91 -13.21 2.13 -10.48
CA ASN A 91 -14.30 1.88 -9.54
C ASN A 91 -15.64 2.52 -9.96
N GLY A 92 -15.69 3.18 -11.12
CA GLY A 92 -16.85 3.91 -11.63
C GLY A 92 -16.98 5.36 -11.15
N TYR A 93 -16.04 5.85 -10.32
CA TYR A 93 -16.08 7.23 -9.85
C TYR A 93 -15.62 8.20 -10.93
N SER A 94 -16.49 9.13 -11.32
CA SER A 94 -16.19 10.16 -12.31
C SER A 94 -15.47 11.35 -11.66
N LEU A 95 -14.18 11.47 -11.94
CA LEU A 95 -13.29 12.57 -11.52
C LEU A 95 -13.59 13.86 -12.28
N VAL A 96 -13.93 13.74 -13.56
CA VAL A 96 -14.33 14.87 -14.40
C VAL A 96 -15.62 14.50 -15.12
N GLN A 97 -16.61 15.39 -15.04
CA GLN A 97 -17.86 15.30 -15.78
C GLN A 97 -18.11 16.62 -16.50
N GLY A 98 -17.81 16.66 -17.81
CA GLY A 98 -17.81 17.90 -18.58
C GLY A 98 -16.92 18.97 -17.94
N SER A 99 -17.50 20.12 -17.59
CA SER A 99 -16.81 21.25 -16.93
C SER A 99 -16.70 21.11 -15.40
N THR A 100 -17.14 19.99 -14.81
CA THR A 100 -17.14 19.79 -13.35
C THR A 100 -16.05 18.81 -12.95
N ALA A 101 -15.17 19.21 -12.03
CA ALA A 101 -14.21 18.33 -11.37
C ALA A 101 -14.74 17.88 -10.00
N ARG A 102 -14.68 16.58 -9.72
CA ARG A 102 -14.87 16.01 -8.39
C ARG A 102 -13.53 15.78 -7.71
N GLN A 103 -13.57 15.55 -6.40
CA GLN A 103 -12.36 15.42 -5.59
C GLN A 103 -12.27 14.05 -4.94
N LEU A 104 -11.03 13.63 -4.72
CA LEU A 104 -10.64 12.58 -3.79
C LEU A 104 -10.09 13.22 -2.52
N ALA A 105 -10.07 12.46 -1.44
CA ALA A 105 -9.48 12.86 -0.17
C ALA A 105 -8.55 11.75 0.35
N ALA A 106 -7.39 12.15 0.85
CA ALA A 106 -6.53 11.27 1.64
C ALA A 106 -7.02 11.29 3.10
N VAL A 107 -7.44 10.14 3.61
CA VAL A 107 -8.07 10.03 4.95
C VAL A 107 -7.45 8.86 5.72
N PRO A 108 -7.47 8.89 7.07
CA PRO A 108 -7.17 7.70 7.86
C PRO A 108 -8.09 6.54 7.47
N SER A 109 -7.55 5.33 7.30
CA SER A 109 -8.38 4.16 7.01
C SER A 109 -9.27 3.82 8.21
N SER A 110 -10.49 3.39 7.92
CA SER A 110 -11.40 2.94 8.97
C SER A 110 -10.90 1.71 9.71
N ALA A 111 -10.08 0.86 9.08
CA ALA A 111 -9.55 -0.36 9.68
C ALA A 111 -8.26 -0.16 10.48
N ASP A 112 -7.54 0.93 10.19
CA ASP A 112 -6.28 1.30 10.83
C ASP A 112 -6.06 2.82 10.74
N PRO A 113 -6.30 3.58 11.83
CA PRO A 113 -6.13 5.03 11.84
C PRO A 113 -4.69 5.51 11.59
N SER A 114 -3.68 4.64 11.74
CA SER A 114 -2.29 4.98 11.45
C SER A 114 -1.96 4.98 9.96
N ARG A 115 -2.87 4.47 9.11
CA ARG A 115 -2.70 4.39 7.67
C ARG A 115 -3.53 5.42 6.94
N THR A 116 -2.91 6.08 5.97
CA THR A 116 -3.63 6.90 4.99
C THR A 116 -4.16 6.02 3.86
N THR A 117 -5.43 6.21 3.51
CA THR A 117 -6.08 5.61 2.34
C THR A 117 -6.84 6.68 1.57
N VAL A 118 -7.50 6.31 0.48
CA VAL A 118 -8.18 7.24 -0.41
C VAL A 118 -9.69 7.11 -0.29
N ALA A 119 -10.37 8.24 -0.23
CA ALA A 119 -11.82 8.36 -0.26
C ALA A 119 -12.26 9.22 -1.44
N TYR A 120 -13.47 9.00 -1.94
CA TYR A 120 -14.15 10.02 -2.75
C TYR A 120 -15.00 10.94 -1.87
N VAL A 121 -15.22 12.17 -2.32
CA VAL A 121 -15.98 13.17 -1.58
C VAL A 121 -17.42 13.22 -2.11
N ASP A 122 -18.37 12.75 -1.30
CA ASP A 122 -19.80 12.92 -1.54
C ASP A 122 -20.31 14.22 -0.90
N GLY A 123 -21.19 14.94 -1.60
CA GLY A 123 -21.71 16.23 -1.15
C GLY A 123 -22.63 16.15 0.08
N THR A 124 -23.17 14.97 0.39
CA THR A 124 -24.10 14.75 1.52
C THR A 124 -23.46 13.88 2.59
N ALA A 125 -22.85 12.76 2.19
CA ALA A 125 -22.30 11.75 3.09
C ALA A 125 -20.84 12.03 3.50
N GLY A 126 -20.18 13.03 2.90
CA GLY A 126 -18.79 13.36 3.16
C GLY A 126 -17.82 12.37 2.51
N ASN A 127 -16.72 12.06 3.19
CA ASN A 127 -15.67 11.21 2.64
C ASN A 127 -16.07 9.73 2.70
N ILE A 128 -16.14 9.07 1.54
CA ILE A 128 -16.40 7.64 1.43
C ILE A 128 -15.13 6.91 1.00
N GLU A 129 -14.57 6.12 1.92
CA GLU A 129 -13.36 5.32 1.72
C GLU A 129 -13.52 4.34 0.53
N ILE A 130 -12.54 4.33 -0.35
CA ILE A 130 -12.45 3.42 -1.49
C ILE A 130 -11.59 2.21 -1.06
N PRO A 131 -12.10 0.98 -1.17
CA PRO A 131 -11.29 -0.21 -0.92
C PRO A 131 -10.03 -0.24 -1.81
N GLU A 132 -8.85 -0.42 -1.23
CA GLU A 132 -7.56 -0.34 -1.94
C GLU A 132 -7.44 -1.31 -3.13
N LYS A 133 -8.16 -2.44 -3.08
CA LYS A 133 -8.25 -3.39 -4.21
C LYS A 133 -8.82 -2.78 -5.50
N LEU A 134 -9.53 -1.65 -5.40
CA LEU A 134 -10.07 -0.89 -6.53
C LEU A 134 -9.15 0.26 -6.97
N LEU A 135 -8.00 0.42 -6.32
CA LEU A 135 -7.01 1.47 -6.57
C LEU A 135 -5.65 0.84 -6.94
N ASN A 136 -5.66 -0.26 -7.69
CA ASN A 136 -4.46 -1.04 -8.03
C ASN A 136 -3.80 -0.60 -9.34
N THR A 137 -3.99 0.66 -9.75
CA THR A 137 -3.51 1.22 -11.03
C THR A 137 -2.66 2.47 -10.81
N GLY A 138 -1.78 2.77 -11.77
CA GLY A 138 -0.87 3.90 -11.72
C GLY A 138 0.15 3.83 -10.56
N SER A 139 0.84 4.94 -10.31
CA SER A 139 1.79 5.04 -9.19
C SER A 139 1.11 4.93 -7.83
N LEU A 140 -0.13 5.43 -7.68
CA LEU A 140 -0.92 5.28 -6.46
C LEU A 140 -1.14 3.80 -6.12
N GLY A 141 -1.56 2.99 -7.09
CA GLY A 141 -1.71 1.56 -6.90
C GLY A 141 -0.41 0.83 -6.64
N GLY A 142 0.70 1.28 -7.24
CA GLY A 142 2.04 0.79 -6.91
C GLY A 142 2.40 1.03 -5.44
N ILE A 143 2.14 2.23 -4.92
CA ILE A 143 2.40 2.59 -3.51
C ILE A 143 1.54 1.75 -2.55
N LEU A 144 0.24 1.59 -2.84
CA LEU A 144 -0.68 0.79 -2.03
C LEU A 144 -0.30 -0.71 -2.04
N THR A 145 0.10 -1.22 -3.21
CA THR A 145 0.57 -2.61 -3.36
C THR A 145 1.87 -2.83 -2.59
N PHE A 146 2.85 -1.92 -2.73
CA PHE A 146 4.10 -2.00 -1.98
C PHE A 146 3.85 -2.04 -0.46
N ARG A 147 2.99 -1.16 0.06
CA ARG A 147 2.64 -1.16 1.48
C ARG A 147 2.06 -2.49 1.93
N SER A 148 1.00 -2.94 1.28
CA SER A 148 0.22 -4.09 1.73
C SER A 148 0.88 -5.45 1.47
N GLN A 149 1.64 -5.59 0.38
CA GLN A 149 2.21 -6.87 -0.04
C GLN A 149 3.67 -7.03 0.38
N ASP A 150 4.44 -5.95 0.39
CA ASP A 150 5.89 -6.03 0.58
C ASP A 150 6.30 -5.48 1.96
N LEU A 151 5.92 -4.24 2.28
CA LEU A 151 6.34 -3.58 3.51
C LEU A 151 5.72 -4.21 4.77
N ASP A 152 4.40 -4.41 4.77
CA ASP A 152 3.69 -5.05 5.88
C ASP A 152 4.19 -6.47 6.11
N GLN A 153 4.36 -7.24 5.04
CA GLN A 153 4.89 -8.60 5.13
C GLN A 153 6.31 -8.60 5.69
N THR A 154 7.16 -7.68 5.26
CA THR A 154 8.54 -7.54 5.76
C THR A 154 8.55 -7.23 7.25
N ARG A 155 7.73 -6.27 7.69
CA ARG A 155 7.59 -5.89 9.10
C ARG A 155 7.07 -7.06 9.94
N ASN A 156 6.08 -7.78 9.44
CA ASN A 156 5.51 -8.94 10.13
C ASN A 156 6.50 -10.10 10.23
N THR A 157 7.26 -10.40 9.18
CA THR A 157 8.30 -11.44 9.23
C THR A 157 9.42 -11.07 10.20
N LEU A 158 9.85 -9.80 10.21
CA LEU A 158 10.86 -9.33 11.16
C LEU A 158 10.33 -9.36 12.61
N GLY A 159 9.08 -8.93 12.83
CA GLY A 159 8.41 -8.96 14.12
C GLY A 159 8.20 -10.39 14.65
N GLN A 160 7.81 -11.32 13.78
CA GLN A 160 7.69 -12.75 14.10
C GLN A 160 9.03 -13.33 14.57
N LEU A 161 10.13 -13.00 13.87
CA LEU A 161 11.47 -13.43 14.25
C LEU A 161 11.85 -12.88 15.64
N ALA A 162 11.60 -11.59 15.89
CA ALA A 162 11.91 -10.96 17.17
C ALA A 162 11.07 -11.54 18.33
N LEU A 163 9.78 -11.76 18.11
CA LEU A 163 8.87 -12.38 19.08
C LEU A 163 9.31 -13.80 19.41
N ALA A 164 9.51 -14.64 18.39
CA ALA A 164 9.95 -16.02 18.57
C ALA A 164 11.29 -16.10 19.30
N PHE A 165 12.24 -15.21 18.98
CA PHE A 165 13.53 -15.13 19.64
C PHE A 165 13.39 -14.75 21.12
N ALA A 166 12.68 -13.66 21.43
CA ALA A 166 12.53 -13.18 22.79
C ALA A 166 11.84 -14.22 23.69
N GLU A 167 10.72 -14.78 23.22
CA GLU A 167 9.93 -15.74 23.98
C GLU A 167 10.65 -17.08 24.17
N ALA A 168 11.29 -17.61 23.11
CA ALA A 168 12.07 -18.86 23.24
C ALA A 168 13.26 -18.68 24.18
N PHE A 169 13.98 -17.56 24.08
CA PHE A 169 15.11 -17.26 24.97
C PHE A 169 14.63 -17.08 26.41
N ASN A 170 13.57 -16.30 26.64
CA ASN A 170 13.00 -16.11 27.97
C ASN A 170 12.53 -17.42 28.59
N SER A 171 11.83 -18.25 27.82
CA SER A 171 11.35 -19.55 28.31
C SER A 171 12.50 -20.45 28.74
N GLN A 172 13.60 -20.48 27.98
CA GLN A 172 14.77 -21.29 28.33
C GLN A 172 15.59 -20.66 29.47
N HIS A 173 15.71 -19.33 29.51
CA HIS A 173 16.42 -18.61 30.57
C HIS A 173 15.76 -18.84 31.93
N LYS A 174 14.43 -18.75 32.00
CA LYS A 174 13.64 -19.05 33.22
C LYS A 174 13.71 -20.51 33.67
N ALA A 175 14.13 -21.43 32.81
CA ALA A 175 14.32 -22.83 33.16
C ALA A 175 15.68 -23.10 33.84
N GLY A 176 16.57 -22.11 33.89
CA GLY A 176 17.86 -22.22 34.55
C GLY A 176 17.95 -21.41 35.85
N PHE A 177 19.15 -21.42 36.43
CA PHE A 177 19.52 -20.71 37.64
C PHE A 177 20.73 -19.81 37.39
N ASP A 178 20.73 -18.65 38.03
CA ASP A 178 21.75 -17.61 37.91
C ASP A 178 22.98 -17.89 38.80
N ALA A 179 23.97 -16.99 38.79
CA ALA A 179 25.21 -17.16 39.55
C ALA A 179 25.01 -17.12 41.08
N ASN A 180 23.87 -16.62 41.55
CA ASN A 180 23.50 -16.59 42.97
C ASN A 180 22.63 -17.80 43.38
N GLY A 181 22.28 -18.67 42.43
CA GLY A 181 21.35 -19.78 42.64
C GLY A 181 19.87 -19.39 42.54
N ASP A 182 19.57 -18.15 42.14
CA ASP A 182 18.18 -17.71 41.95
C ASP A 182 17.64 -18.20 40.60
N ALA A 183 16.33 -18.48 40.53
CA ALA A 183 15.69 -18.89 39.29
C ALA A 183 15.76 -17.76 38.23
N GLY A 184 16.02 -18.14 36.98
CA GLY A 184 16.11 -17.18 35.88
C GLY A 184 14.83 -16.37 35.69
N GLU A 185 15.00 -15.10 35.31
CA GLU A 185 13.91 -14.17 35.00
C GLU A 185 13.74 -14.02 33.46
N ASP A 186 12.79 -13.20 33.00
CA ASP A 186 12.71 -12.85 31.59
C ASP A 186 13.97 -12.05 31.18
N PHE A 187 14.64 -12.51 30.12
CA PHE A 187 15.83 -11.82 29.60
C PHE A 187 15.46 -10.60 28.77
N PHE A 188 14.40 -10.72 27.98
CA PHE A 188 13.90 -9.70 27.07
C PHE A 188 12.46 -9.31 27.42
N THR A 189 12.12 -8.04 27.20
CA THR A 189 10.72 -7.65 26.97
C THR A 189 10.41 -7.71 25.48
N ILE A 190 9.13 -7.88 25.15
CA ILE A 190 8.64 -7.84 23.77
C ILE A 190 7.25 -7.19 23.74
N GLY A 191 6.93 -6.52 22.64
CA GLY A 191 5.61 -5.94 22.44
C GLY A 191 4.51 -6.99 22.33
N LYS A 192 3.32 -6.64 22.81
CA LYS A 192 2.12 -7.48 22.77
C LYS A 192 1.32 -7.27 21.49
N PRO A 193 0.45 -8.23 21.10
CA PRO A 193 -0.49 -8.04 20.01
C PRO A 193 -1.35 -6.78 20.17
N ALA A 194 -1.56 -6.08 19.07
CA ALA A 194 -2.47 -4.93 19.01
C ALA A 194 -3.74 -5.32 18.26
N VAL A 195 -4.90 -4.93 18.80
CA VAL A 195 -6.19 -5.06 18.12
C VAL A 195 -6.78 -3.69 17.86
N LEU A 196 -7.00 -3.39 16.59
CA LEU A 196 -7.59 -2.13 16.14
C LEU A 196 -9.06 -2.38 15.80
N GLN A 197 -9.96 -1.62 16.43
CA GLN A 197 -11.37 -1.64 16.10
C GLN A 197 -11.63 -0.80 14.86
N ASN A 198 -12.39 -1.32 13.90
CA ASN A 198 -12.77 -0.53 12.74
C ASN A 198 -13.72 0.60 13.17
N THR A 199 -13.46 1.82 12.70
CA THR A 199 -14.23 3.02 13.09
C THR A 199 -15.69 3.00 12.63
N LYS A 200 -16.06 2.06 11.74
CA LYS A 200 -17.43 1.85 11.26
C LYS A 200 -18.20 0.80 12.06
N ASN A 201 -17.58 0.18 13.07
CA ASN A 201 -18.26 -0.78 13.95
C ASN A 201 -19.42 -0.13 14.69
N LYS A 202 -20.47 -0.92 14.91
CA LYS A 202 -21.66 -0.51 15.64
C LYS A 202 -21.85 -1.29 16.94
N GLY A 203 -21.26 -2.49 17.05
CA GLY A 203 -21.25 -3.24 18.29
C GLY A 203 -20.25 -2.67 19.29
N ASP A 204 -20.40 -3.10 20.55
CA ASP A 204 -19.56 -2.71 21.69
C ASP A 204 -18.48 -3.77 21.99
N VAL A 205 -18.11 -4.57 20.99
CA VAL A 205 -17.14 -5.65 21.17
C VAL A 205 -15.75 -5.11 21.40
N ALA A 206 -15.11 -5.61 22.46
CA ALA A 206 -13.67 -5.50 22.68
C ALA A 206 -13.03 -6.89 22.54
N ILE A 207 -11.90 -6.94 21.82
CA ILE A 207 -11.11 -8.15 21.61
C ILE A 207 -9.76 -7.98 22.30
N GLY A 208 -9.51 -8.80 23.31
CA GLY A 208 -8.18 -8.97 23.89
C GLY A 208 -7.40 -10.01 23.09
N ALA A 209 -6.09 -9.82 22.94
CA ALA A 209 -5.20 -10.74 22.23
C ALA A 209 -3.94 -11.01 23.04
N THR A 210 -3.59 -12.28 23.19
CA THR A 210 -2.38 -12.73 23.89
C THR A 210 -1.67 -13.81 23.10
N VAL A 211 -0.34 -13.82 23.16
CA VAL A 211 0.48 -14.90 22.59
C VAL A 211 0.51 -16.05 23.60
N THR A 212 0.11 -17.24 23.18
CA THR A 212 0.18 -18.46 23.99
C THR A 212 1.35 -19.34 23.60
N ASP A 213 1.72 -19.34 22.32
CA ASP A 213 2.87 -20.08 21.80
C ASP A 213 3.51 -19.30 20.65
N ALA A 214 4.61 -18.61 20.97
CA ALA A 214 5.35 -17.79 20.03
C ALA A 214 5.99 -18.61 18.88
N SER A 215 6.21 -19.92 19.08
CA SER A 215 6.86 -20.76 18.08
C SER A 215 6.01 -20.97 16.83
N VAL A 216 4.68 -20.90 16.97
CA VAL A 216 3.71 -21.10 15.88
C VAL A 216 2.98 -19.83 15.43
N VAL A 217 3.27 -18.68 16.05
CA VAL A 217 2.76 -17.37 15.58
C VAL A 217 3.19 -17.14 14.15
N LEU A 218 2.27 -16.72 13.28
CA LEU A 218 2.52 -16.45 11.87
C LEU A 218 2.84 -14.98 11.60
N ALA A 219 3.66 -14.72 10.58
CA ALA A 219 3.94 -13.38 10.07
C ALA A 219 2.80 -12.83 9.20
N THR A 220 1.62 -12.61 9.79
CA THR A 220 0.46 -12.01 9.11
C THR A 220 -0.35 -11.17 10.08
N ASP A 221 -0.95 -10.10 9.54
CA ASP A 221 -2.07 -9.43 10.19
C ASP A 221 -3.35 -10.20 9.90
N TYR A 222 -4.36 -10.03 10.77
CA TYR A 222 -5.63 -10.70 10.65
C TYR A 222 -6.76 -9.68 10.62
N LYS A 223 -7.66 -9.82 9.64
CA LYS A 223 -8.97 -9.17 9.68
C LYS A 223 -9.95 -10.12 10.35
N ILE A 224 -10.55 -9.68 11.44
CA ILE A 224 -11.59 -10.41 12.16
C ILE A 224 -12.91 -9.68 11.91
N SER A 225 -13.88 -10.33 11.29
CA SER A 225 -15.19 -9.73 11.01
C SER A 225 -16.34 -10.59 11.52
N PHE A 226 -17.39 -9.96 12.01
CA PHE A 226 -18.62 -10.62 12.41
C PHE A 226 -19.66 -10.52 11.30
N ASP A 227 -19.96 -11.64 10.65
CA ASP A 227 -20.96 -11.71 9.58
C ASP A 227 -21.76 -13.03 9.68
N ASN A 228 -23.03 -13.00 9.30
CA ASN A 228 -23.95 -14.15 9.37
C ASN A 228 -23.95 -14.85 10.74
N ASN A 229 -23.90 -14.07 11.83
CA ASN A 229 -23.79 -14.53 13.21
C ASN A 229 -22.53 -15.40 13.49
N GLN A 230 -21.48 -15.24 12.70
CA GLN A 230 -20.21 -15.96 12.86
C GLN A 230 -19.02 -15.02 12.80
N TRP A 231 -17.97 -15.35 13.56
CA TRP A 231 -16.68 -14.68 13.44
C TRP A 231 -15.89 -15.30 12.30
N GLN A 232 -15.50 -14.48 11.33
CA GLN A 232 -14.63 -14.86 10.24
C GLN A 232 -13.26 -14.22 10.44
N VAL A 233 -12.21 -15.02 10.38
CA VAL A 233 -10.83 -14.57 10.50
C VAL A 233 -10.15 -14.75 9.16
N THR A 234 -9.68 -13.65 8.58
CA THR A 234 -8.94 -13.63 7.31
C THR A 234 -7.48 -13.26 7.57
N ARG A 235 -6.56 -14.12 7.17
CA ARG A 235 -5.11 -13.84 7.17
C ARG A 235 -4.79 -12.91 5.99
N LEU A 236 -4.30 -11.71 6.26
CA LEU A 236 -4.06 -10.70 5.22
C LEU A 236 -2.91 -11.06 4.28
N ALA A 237 -1.89 -11.80 4.74
CA ALA A 237 -0.76 -12.22 3.91
C ALA A 237 -1.16 -13.24 2.81
N SER A 238 -2.08 -14.16 3.12
CA SER A 238 -2.45 -15.26 2.21
C SER A 238 -3.88 -15.15 1.66
N ASN A 239 -4.67 -14.20 2.17
CA ASN A 239 -6.12 -14.09 1.92
C ASN A 239 -6.92 -15.35 2.29
N THR A 240 -6.37 -16.22 3.14
CA THR A 240 -7.09 -17.41 3.63
C THR A 240 -8.05 -17.02 4.75
N THR A 241 -9.27 -17.55 4.71
CA THR A 241 -10.31 -17.26 5.70
C THR A 241 -10.77 -18.54 6.38
N PHE A 242 -11.04 -18.47 7.67
CA PHE A 242 -11.64 -19.55 8.44
C PHE A 242 -12.62 -18.97 9.48
N THR A 243 -13.56 -19.81 9.91
CA THR A 243 -14.54 -19.43 10.93
C THR A 243 -13.96 -19.68 12.31
N ALA A 244 -14.00 -18.66 13.16
CA ALA A 244 -13.67 -18.73 14.57
C ALA A 244 -14.96 -18.94 15.38
N THR A 245 -14.97 -19.95 16.25
CA THR A 245 -16.09 -20.19 17.16
C THR A 245 -15.60 -19.97 18.59
N PRO A 246 -16.01 -18.87 19.26
CA PRO A 246 -15.67 -18.65 20.66
C PRO A 246 -16.21 -19.78 21.53
N ASP A 247 -15.40 -20.20 22.51
CA ASP A 247 -15.81 -21.16 23.53
C ASP A 247 -16.82 -20.54 24.54
N ALA A 248 -17.19 -21.29 25.57
CA ALA A 248 -18.12 -20.83 26.60
C ALA A 248 -17.66 -19.57 27.37
N ASN A 249 -16.37 -19.24 27.33
CA ASN A 249 -15.77 -18.06 27.95
C ASN A 249 -15.49 -16.95 26.92
N GLY A 250 -15.93 -17.10 25.68
CA GLY A 250 -15.68 -16.15 24.61
C GLY A 250 -14.23 -16.20 24.09
N LYS A 251 -13.51 -17.30 24.29
CA LYS A 251 -12.13 -17.46 23.84
C LYS A 251 -12.02 -18.18 22.51
N VAL A 252 -11.06 -17.78 21.68
CA VAL A 252 -10.69 -18.46 20.44
C VAL A 252 -9.16 -18.56 20.39
N ALA A 253 -8.64 -19.76 20.18
CA ALA A 253 -7.21 -19.97 19.97
C ALA A 253 -6.90 -20.40 18.53
N PHE A 254 -5.92 -19.78 17.90
CA PHE A 254 -5.38 -20.17 16.59
C PHE A 254 -3.98 -19.59 16.40
N ASP A 255 -3.16 -20.23 15.57
CA ASP A 255 -1.83 -19.73 15.18
C ASP A 255 -0.98 -19.22 16.37
N GLY A 256 -1.03 -19.87 17.53
CA GLY A 256 -0.26 -19.48 18.73
C GLY A 256 -0.80 -18.26 19.49
N LEU A 257 -2.00 -17.80 19.13
CA LEU A 257 -2.69 -16.65 19.72
C LEU A 257 -3.96 -17.14 20.42
N GLU A 258 -4.28 -16.51 21.56
CA GLU A 258 -5.59 -16.59 22.21
C GLU A 258 -6.25 -15.22 22.14
N LEU A 259 -7.48 -15.20 21.61
CA LEU A 259 -8.35 -14.03 21.56
C LEU A 259 -9.47 -14.21 22.56
N THR A 260 -9.81 -13.14 23.28
CA THR A 260 -10.98 -13.09 24.17
C THR A 260 -11.92 -12.01 23.67
N PHE A 261 -13.15 -12.42 23.34
CA PHE A 261 -14.21 -11.54 22.86
C PHE A 261 -15.12 -11.14 24.02
N THR A 262 -15.33 -9.85 24.21
CA THR A 262 -16.22 -9.30 25.24
C THR A 262 -17.17 -8.30 24.61
N GLY A 263 -18.43 -8.24 25.05
CA GLY A 263 -19.47 -7.38 24.46
C GLY A 263 -20.35 -8.08 23.43
N THR A 264 -21.22 -7.31 22.77
CA THR A 264 -22.23 -7.77 21.81
C THR A 264 -21.86 -7.33 20.39
N PRO A 265 -21.56 -8.28 19.47
CA PRO A 265 -21.23 -7.92 18.11
C PRO A 265 -22.44 -7.42 17.33
N ALA A 266 -22.22 -6.44 16.46
CA ALA A 266 -23.15 -6.09 15.39
C ALA A 266 -22.69 -6.69 14.06
N VAL A 267 -23.65 -6.98 13.18
CA VAL A 267 -23.35 -7.46 11.82
C VAL A 267 -22.49 -6.43 11.08
N ASN A 268 -21.42 -6.91 10.44
CA ASN A 268 -20.36 -6.13 9.77
C ASN A 268 -19.35 -5.44 10.69
N ASP A 269 -19.34 -5.73 11.99
CA ASP A 269 -18.21 -5.31 12.82
C ASP A 269 -16.92 -5.97 12.33
N SER A 270 -15.83 -5.21 12.31
CA SER A 270 -14.52 -5.66 11.86
C SER A 270 -13.41 -5.14 12.79
N PHE A 271 -12.36 -5.94 12.95
CA PHE A 271 -11.18 -5.65 13.75
C PHE A 271 -9.94 -6.06 12.97
N THR A 272 -8.84 -5.33 13.18
CA THR A 272 -7.52 -5.66 12.62
C THR A 272 -6.62 -6.08 13.77
N LEU A 273 -6.25 -7.36 13.82
CA LEU A 273 -5.30 -7.90 14.77
C LEU A 273 -3.90 -7.89 14.13
N LYS A 274 -2.96 -7.26 14.83
CA LYS A 274 -1.54 -7.21 14.47
C LYS A 274 -0.74 -7.90 15.57
N PRO A 275 -0.38 -9.17 15.39
CA PRO A 275 0.24 -9.94 16.46
C PRO A 275 1.68 -9.50 16.77
N VAL A 276 2.39 -9.03 15.74
CA VAL A 276 3.85 -8.84 15.80
C VAL A 276 4.32 -7.45 15.36
N SER A 277 3.42 -6.58 14.89
CA SER A 277 3.81 -5.28 14.33
C SER A 277 4.53 -4.37 15.33
N ASP A 278 4.18 -4.49 16.61
CA ASP A 278 4.76 -3.71 17.72
C ASP A 278 5.69 -4.56 18.62
N ALA A 279 6.03 -5.78 18.20
CA ALA A 279 6.93 -6.66 18.95
C ALA A 279 8.29 -5.97 19.17
N ILE A 280 8.89 -5.44 18.10
CA ILE A 280 10.26 -4.90 18.11
C ILE A 280 10.37 -3.54 18.81
N VAL A 281 9.39 -2.65 18.61
CA VAL A 281 9.47 -1.29 19.16
C VAL A 281 9.55 -1.30 20.69
N ASN A 282 8.88 -2.26 21.31
CA ASN A 282 8.87 -2.49 22.76
C ASN A 282 9.84 -3.57 23.22
N MET A 283 10.78 -4.00 22.37
CA MET A 283 11.77 -5.01 22.74
C MET A 283 12.89 -4.39 23.56
N ASP A 284 13.17 -4.87 24.76
CA ASP A 284 14.30 -4.41 25.58
C ASP A 284 15.00 -5.56 26.34
N VAL A 285 16.22 -5.35 26.83
CA VAL A 285 16.97 -6.30 27.67
C VAL A 285 16.66 -5.94 29.12
N LEU A 286 16.15 -6.90 29.88
CA LEU A 286 15.86 -6.72 31.30
C LEU A 286 17.06 -7.07 32.18
N ILE A 287 17.87 -8.02 31.75
CA ILE A 287 19.04 -8.49 32.50
C ILE A 287 20.22 -7.57 32.20
N THR A 288 20.45 -6.61 33.11
CA THR A 288 21.59 -5.69 33.05
C THR A 288 22.76 -6.09 33.95
N ASP A 289 22.50 -6.99 34.90
CA ASP A 289 23.50 -7.55 35.82
C ASP A 289 23.96 -8.90 35.26
N GLU A 290 25.27 -9.06 35.07
CA GLU A 290 25.88 -10.29 34.57
C GLU A 290 25.66 -11.50 35.48
N ALA A 291 25.49 -11.29 36.80
CA ALA A 291 25.28 -12.38 37.75
C ALA A 291 23.89 -13.04 37.57
N LYS A 292 22.94 -12.32 36.97
CA LYS A 292 21.57 -12.78 36.72
C LYS A 292 21.41 -13.62 35.45
N ILE A 293 22.50 -13.92 34.75
CA ILE A 293 22.45 -14.78 33.56
C ILE A 293 22.32 -16.25 34.02
N ALA A 294 21.16 -16.85 33.75
CA ALA A 294 20.80 -18.19 34.19
C ALA A 294 21.48 -19.28 33.34
N MET A 295 22.70 -19.68 33.71
CA MET A 295 23.52 -20.64 32.96
C MET A 295 23.40 -22.08 33.48
N ALA A 296 23.08 -22.26 34.76
CA ALA A 296 22.95 -23.56 35.41
C ALA A 296 21.56 -24.16 35.19
N SER A 297 21.45 -25.49 35.21
CA SER A 297 20.16 -26.17 35.06
C SER A 297 19.53 -26.61 36.39
N GLU A 298 20.30 -26.60 37.46
CA GLU A 298 19.88 -27.01 38.81
C GLU A 298 20.34 -25.96 39.83
N GLU A 299 19.55 -25.78 40.88
CA GLU A 299 19.90 -24.98 42.05
C GLU A 299 21.16 -25.57 42.71
N ASP A 300 22.12 -24.72 43.08
CA ASP A 300 23.39 -25.11 43.72
C ASP A 300 24.27 -26.12 42.94
N ALA A 301 24.11 -26.22 41.61
CA ALA A 301 24.96 -27.09 40.76
C ALA A 301 26.45 -26.70 40.71
N GLY A 302 26.80 -25.57 41.35
CA GLY A 302 28.13 -24.98 41.41
C GLY A 302 28.39 -24.00 40.27
N ASP A 303 29.33 -23.07 40.48
CA ASP A 303 29.69 -21.93 39.62
C ASP A 303 30.08 -22.27 38.16
N SER A 304 30.13 -23.57 37.81
CA SER A 304 30.55 -24.08 36.50
C SER A 304 29.46 -24.80 35.71
N ASP A 305 28.24 -24.94 36.22
CA ASP A 305 27.14 -25.53 35.44
C ASP A 305 26.72 -24.59 34.30
N ASN A 306 26.85 -25.07 33.08
CA ASN A 306 26.53 -24.35 31.84
C ASN A 306 25.48 -25.07 30.99
N ARG A 307 24.80 -26.08 31.54
CA ARG A 307 23.82 -26.89 30.79
C ARG A 307 22.65 -26.05 30.26
N ASN A 308 22.17 -25.07 31.02
CA ASN A 308 21.14 -24.15 30.52
C ASN A 308 21.70 -23.19 29.47
N GLY A 309 22.94 -22.75 29.64
CA GLY A 309 23.67 -21.99 28.61
C GLY A 309 23.80 -22.74 27.28
N GLN A 310 24.07 -24.04 27.33
CA GLN A 310 24.06 -24.89 26.14
C GLN A 310 22.65 -25.00 25.53
N ALA A 311 21.61 -25.17 26.35
CA ALA A 311 20.23 -25.21 25.86
C ALA A 311 19.80 -23.89 25.20
N LEU A 312 20.24 -22.74 25.74
CA LEU A 312 20.05 -21.42 25.12
C LEU A 312 20.76 -21.33 23.75
N LEU A 313 21.98 -21.86 23.64
CA LEU A 313 22.72 -21.93 22.38
C LEU A 313 22.03 -22.85 21.36
N ASP A 314 21.49 -23.99 21.81
CA ASP A 314 20.83 -24.97 20.96
C ASP A 314 19.57 -24.42 20.28
N LEU A 315 18.92 -23.39 20.87
CA LEU A 315 17.81 -22.66 20.25
C LEU A 315 18.16 -22.09 18.87
N GLN A 316 19.44 -21.74 18.63
CA GLN A 316 19.90 -21.24 17.34
C GLN A 316 19.68 -22.27 16.21
N SER A 317 19.84 -23.55 16.52
CA SER A 317 19.76 -24.66 15.56
C SER A 317 18.38 -25.29 15.46
N ASN A 318 17.47 -24.95 16.39
CA ASN A 318 16.14 -25.52 16.43
C ASN A 318 15.30 -25.03 15.24
N SER A 319 14.97 -25.94 14.33
CA SER A 319 14.26 -25.65 13.08
C SER A 319 12.77 -25.39 13.24
N LYS A 320 12.23 -25.36 14.47
CA LYS A 320 10.80 -25.15 14.74
C LYS A 320 10.50 -23.90 15.57
N THR A 321 11.49 -23.06 15.84
CA THR A 321 11.33 -21.89 16.72
C THR A 321 10.56 -20.75 16.08
N VAL A 322 10.59 -20.62 14.75
CA VAL A 322 9.91 -19.54 14.03
C VAL A 322 8.83 -20.11 13.09
N GLY A 323 7.57 -19.77 13.36
CA GLY A 323 6.41 -20.20 12.57
C GLY A 323 6.26 -21.73 12.46
N GLY A 324 6.80 -22.48 13.42
CA GLY A 324 6.74 -23.94 13.52
C GLY A 324 7.64 -24.70 12.54
N ALA A 325 8.43 -24.00 11.71
CA ALA A 325 9.10 -24.61 10.56
C ALA A 325 10.48 -24.02 10.18
N LYS A 326 10.95 -22.96 10.85
CA LYS A 326 12.26 -22.35 10.56
C LYS A 326 13.07 -22.14 11.84
N SER A 327 14.39 -22.21 11.73
CA SER A 327 15.31 -21.64 12.72
C SER A 327 15.38 -20.12 12.59
N PHE A 328 16.00 -19.44 13.56
CA PHE A 328 16.20 -17.98 13.50
C PHE A 328 17.00 -17.55 12.26
N ASN A 329 18.05 -18.30 11.91
CA ASN A 329 18.88 -18.00 10.74
C ASN A 329 18.12 -18.27 9.44
N ASP A 330 17.40 -19.38 9.34
CA ASP A 330 16.61 -19.71 8.15
C ASP A 330 15.50 -18.69 7.91
N ALA A 331 14.83 -18.23 8.98
CA ALA A 331 13.80 -17.20 8.89
C ALA A 331 14.37 -15.87 8.38
N TYR A 332 15.50 -15.42 8.92
CA TYR A 332 16.15 -14.19 8.47
C TYR A 332 16.70 -14.29 7.04
N ALA A 333 17.35 -15.41 6.71
CA ALA A 333 17.87 -15.66 5.36
C ALA A 333 16.74 -15.72 4.32
N SER A 334 15.62 -16.36 4.65
CA SER A 334 14.40 -16.38 3.82
C SER A 334 13.88 -14.96 3.58
N LEU A 335 13.76 -14.15 4.64
CA LEU A 335 13.30 -12.75 4.51
C LEU A 335 14.17 -11.95 3.53
N VAL A 336 15.50 -12.02 3.69
CA VAL A 336 16.43 -11.31 2.80
C VAL A 336 16.34 -11.84 1.36
N SER A 337 16.23 -13.17 1.19
CA SER A 337 16.10 -13.79 -0.13
C SER A 337 14.78 -13.39 -0.81
N ASP A 338 13.67 -13.39 -0.09
CA ASP A 338 12.35 -13.04 -0.62
C ASP A 338 12.31 -11.58 -1.09
N ILE A 339 12.84 -10.65 -0.28
CA ILE A 339 12.97 -9.24 -0.66
C ILE A 339 13.88 -9.08 -1.89
N GLY A 340 15.02 -9.78 -1.93
CA GLY A 340 15.95 -9.74 -3.05
C GLY A 340 15.32 -10.24 -4.36
N ASN A 341 14.64 -11.39 -4.31
CA ASN A 341 13.96 -11.99 -5.46
C ASN A 341 12.81 -11.11 -5.96
N LYS A 342 11.99 -10.57 -5.04
CA LYS A 342 10.90 -9.66 -5.38
C LYS A 342 11.42 -8.38 -6.03
N THR A 343 12.48 -7.81 -5.49
CA THR A 343 13.13 -6.60 -6.04
C THR A 343 13.67 -6.84 -7.44
N ALA A 344 14.39 -7.94 -7.66
CA ALA A 344 14.91 -8.31 -8.98
C ALA A 344 13.78 -8.51 -10.00
N THR A 345 12.70 -9.18 -9.60
CA THR A 345 11.50 -9.38 -10.43
C THR A 345 10.86 -8.04 -10.81
N LEU A 346 10.58 -7.18 -9.82
CA LEU A 346 9.98 -5.86 -10.03
C LEU A 346 10.86 -4.97 -10.91
N LYS A 347 12.19 -5.04 -10.77
CA LYS A 347 13.13 -4.28 -11.59
C LYS A 347 13.04 -4.67 -13.06
N THR A 348 12.99 -5.98 -13.36
CA THR A 348 12.81 -6.49 -14.72
C THR A 348 11.46 -6.07 -15.28
N SER A 349 10.36 -6.32 -14.55
CA SER A 349 9.01 -5.95 -15.00
C SER A 349 8.85 -4.45 -15.26
N SER A 350 9.38 -3.61 -14.36
CA SER A 350 9.36 -2.14 -14.52
C SER A 350 10.13 -1.69 -15.76
N THR A 351 11.32 -2.28 -16.02
CA THR A 351 12.14 -1.96 -17.19
C THR A 351 11.42 -2.36 -18.49
N THR A 352 10.85 -3.57 -18.54
CA THR A 352 10.09 -4.03 -19.69
C THR A 352 8.87 -3.15 -19.95
N GLN A 353 8.10 -2.82 -18.91
CA GLN A 353 6.92 -1.96 -19.05
C GLN A 353 7.29 -0.56 -19.55
N GLY A 354 8.38 0.04 -19.04
CA GLY A 354 8.88 1.33 -19.50
C GLY A 354 9.27 1.33 -20.97
N ASN A 355 9.90 0.25 -21.45
CA ASN A 355 10.24 0.08 -22.86
C ASN A 355 8.98 -0.01 -23.74
N VAL A 356 7.94 -0.72 -23.30
CA VAL A 356 6.66 -0.82 -24.00
C VAL A 356 5.99 0.55 -24.11
N VAL A 357 5.93 1.32 -23.01
CA VAL A 357 5.39 2.68 -23.02
C VAL A 357 6.15 3.57 -24.01
N THR A 358 7.47 3.49 -24.02
CA THR A 358 8.32 4.27 -24.94
C THR A 358 8.04 3.90 -26.40
N GLN A 359 7.94 2.61 -26.71
CA GLN A 359 7.64 2.12 -28.06
C GLN A 359 6.26 2.58 -28.54
N LEU A 360 5.23 2.47 -27.68
CA LEU A 360 3.87 2.89 -28.00
C LEU A 360 3.76 4.40 -28.15
N SER A 361 4.43 5.18 -27.28
CA SER A 361 4.48 6.65 -27.40
C SER A 361 5.12 7.08 -28.73
N ASN A 362 6.22 6.42 -29.14
CA ASN A 362 6.87 6.72 -30.42
C ASN A 362 5.97 6.36 -31.62
N GLN A 363 5.25 5.23 -31.54
CA GLN A 363 4.27 4.85 -32.57
C GLN A 363 3.11 5.84 -32.64
N GLN A 364 2.57 6.28 -31.50
CA GLN A 364 1.53 7.30 -31.45
C GLN A 364 2.01 8.63 -32.07
N GLN A 365 3.22 9.08 -31.71
CA GLN A 365 3.82 10.28 -32.27
C GLN A 365 4.12 10.17 -33.77
N SER A 366 4.37 8.96 -34.29
CA SER A 366 4.55 8.77 -35.75
C SER A 366 3.25 8.93 -36.54
N ILE A 367 2.09 8.70 -35.91
CA ILE A 367 0.76 8.83 -36.51
C ILE A 367 0.21 10.24 -36.28
N SER A 368 0.40 10.77 -35.08
CA SER A 368 -0.07 12.11 -34.66
C SER A 368 0.92 13.23 -35.00
N GLY A 369 2.14 12.88 -35.41
CA GLY A 369 3.17 13.82 -35.80
C GLY A 369 2.76 14.53 -37.08
N VAL A 370 2.75 15.87 -37.03
CA VAL A 370 2.58 16.71 -38.20
C VAL A 370 3.69 16.33 -39.19
N ASN A 371 3.31 15.68 -40.29
CA ASN A 371 4.24 15.30 -41.33
C ASN A 371 4.70 16.60 -42.00
N LEU A 372 5.89 17.09 -41.63
CA LEU A 372 6.43 18.36 -42.13
C LEU A 372 6.44 18.37 -43.65
N ASP A 373 6.66 17.25 -44.32
CA ASP A 373 6.62 17.17 -45.79
C ASP A 373 5.21 17.39 -46.36
N GLU A 374 4.17 16.97 -45.63
CA GLU A 374 2.76 17.15 -46.00
C GLU A 374 2.28 18.58 -45.69
N GLU A 375 2.69 19.15 -44.55
CA GLU A 375 2.48 20.57 -44.25
C GLU A 375 3.27 21.50 -45.18
N TYR A 376 4.52 21.16 -45.54
CA TYR A 376 5.28 21.89 -46.56
C TYR A 376 4.62 21.78 -47.94
N GLY A 377 4.12 20.59 -48.31
CA GLY A 377 3.34 20.39 -49.52
C GLY A 377 2.06 21.23 -49.54
N ASN A 378 1.32 21.26 -48.43
CA ASN A 378 0.10 22.05 -48.27
C ASN A 378 0.42 23.56 -48.25
N LEU A 379 1.48 23.99 -47.58
CA LEU A 379 1.96 25.36 -47.57
C LEU A 379 2.34 25.82 -48.98
N GLN A 380 3.07 25.00 -49.74
CA GLN A 380 3.46 25.31 -51.10
C GLN A 380 2.24 25.38 -52.03
N ARG A 381 1.25 24.50 -51.82
CA ARG A 381 -0.03 24.54 -52.52
C ARG A 381 -0.86 25.78 -52.18
N PHE A 382 -0.91 26.20 -50.90
CA PHE A 382 -1.56 27.44 -50.48
C PHE A 382 -0.85 28.68 -51.04
N GLN A 383 0.49 28.68 -51.09
CA GLN A 383 1.26 29.74 -51.75
C GLN A 383 0.94 29.80 -53.25
N GLN A 384 0.83 28.67 -53.94
CA GLN A 384 0.43 28.63 -55.35
C GLN A 384 -1.00 29.15 -55.58
N TYR A 385 -1.97 28.77 -54.75
CA TYR A 385 -3.33 29.30 -54.84
C TYR A 385 -3.38 30.80 -54.55
N TYR A 386 -2.61 31.29 -53.59
CA TYR A 386 -2.51 32.72 -53.30
C TYR A 386 -1.95 33.50 -54.49
N LEU A 387 -0.87 33.00 -55.11
CA LEU A 387 -0.27 33.61 -56.30
C LEU A 387 -1.22 33.57 -57.51
N ALA A 388 -1.92 32.45 -57.72
CA ALA A 388 -2.90 32.32 -58.79
C ALA A 388 -4.09 33.29 -58.60
N ASN A 389 -4.62 33.39 -57.37
CA ASN A 389 -5.67 34.36 -57.05
C ASN A 389 -5.20 35.81 -57.21
N ALA A 390 -3.95 36.12 -56.84
CA ALA A 390 -3.36 37.44 -57.05
C ALA A 390 -3.23 37.79 -58.54
N GLN A 391 -2.85 36.82 -59.40
CA GLN A 391 -2.83 37.02 -60.86
C GLN A 391 -4.23 37.17 -61.46
N VAL A 392 -5.21 36.41 -61.00
CA VAL A 392 -6.61 36.58 -61.42
C VAL A 392 -7.12 37.96 -61.03
N LEU A 393 -6.82 38.44 -59.82
CA LEU A 393 -7.16 39.80 -59.37
C LEU A 393 -6.45 40.88 -60.19
N GLN A 394 -5.16 40.71 -60.53
CA GLN A 394 -4.45 41.63 -61.43
C GLN A 394 -5.07 41.67 -62.83
N THR A 395 -5.46 40.52 -63.36
CA THR A 395 -6.09 40.41 -64.68
C THR A 395 -7.50 41.02 -64.67
N ALA A 396 -8.27 40.78 -63.61
CA ALA A 396 -9.57 41.40 -63.40
C ALA A 396 -9.45 42.93 -63.30
N ASN A 397 -8.47 43.45 -62.55
CA ASN A 397 -8.18 44.90 -62.51
C ASN A 397 -7.78 45.46 -63.88
N ALA A 398 -6.97 44.73 -64.66
CA ALA A 398 -6.55 45.15 -65.99
C ALA A 398 -7.71 45.18 -67.01
N ILE A 399 -8.71 44.30 -66.85
CA ILE A 399 -9.92 44.27 -67.67
C ILE A 399 -10.92 45.36 -67.23
N LEU A 400 -11.05 45.61 -65.92
CA LEU A 400 -11.93 46.67 -65.37
C LEU A 400 -11.42 48.10 -65.60
N MET A 401 -10.12 48.27 -65.90
CA MET A 401 -9.49 49.56 -66.21
C MET A 401 -9.37 49.85 -67.72
N ARG A 402 -9.97 49.03 -68.58
CA ARG A 402 -10.21 49.31 -70.00
C ARG A 402 -11.69 49.59 -70.23
#